data_AF-A0A965WW30-F1
#
_entry.id   AF-A0A965WW30-F1
#
_cell.length_a   1.000
_cell.length_b   1.000
_cell.length_c   1.000
_cell.angle_alpha   90.00
_cell.angle_beta   90.00
_cell.angle_gamma   90.00
#
_symmetry.space_group_name_H-M   'P 1'
#
loop_
_entity.id
_entity.type
_entity.pdbx_description
1 polymer ?
#
loop_
_entity_poly.entity_id
_entity_poly.type
_entity_poly.pdbx_seq_one_letter_code
_entity_poly.pdbx_strand_id
1 'polypeptide(L)'
;YRLLLISSEYVVSSDAVNRQIEELGAALKSFHPQGMLIGEAPCTKDLIECTDHDFTVVSLISILAIFLIIALVLRSWTLPVILVAVIEFAIFLNLCIPYYTKVQLPFVASILISTIQLGATVDYAILMTTRYKQGRLEGRDRVGAVSGAVASSAQSILVSGMGFFAATIGVGLYANVDIISSMCSLIARGALCSVLVVLFVLPSLLLALDKVIVPTTRDLRKLAMKG
;
A
#
# COMPACT_ATOMS: atom_id res chain seq x y z
N TYR A 1 -41.26 5.99 21.84
CA TYR A 1 -40.04 5.25 21.49
C TYR A 1 -39.94 4.08 22.46
N ARG A 2 -39.87 2.83 21.97
CA ARG A 2 -39.60 1.65 22.81
C ARG A 2 -38.13 1.30 22.62
N LEU A 3 -37.37 1.36 23.72
CA LEU A 3 -35.96 1.03 23.73
C LEU A 3 -35.79 -0.31 24.43
N LEU A 4 -35.12 -1.24 23.77
CA LEU A 4 -34.76 -2.54 24.34
C LEU A 4 -33.24 -2.54 24.51
N LEU A 5 -32.76 -2.71 25.73
CA LEU A 5 -31.33 -2.86 26.01
C LEU A 5 -30.96 -4.33 25.88
N ILE A 6 -29.97 -4.60 25.03
CA ILE A 6 -29.38 -5.92 24.84
C ILE A 6 -27.90 -5.79 25.18
N SER A 7 -27.43 -6.57 26.16
CA SER A 7 -26.02 -6.69 26.48
C SER A 7 -25.46 -7.95 25.83
N SER A 8 -24.25 -7.87 25.27
CA SER A 8 -23.52 -9.00 24.73
C SER A 8 -22.25 -9.23 25.54
N GLU A 9 -21.90 -10.50 25.77
CA GLU A 9 -20.61 -10.88 26.37
C GLU A 9 -19.48 -10.94 25.33
N TYR A 10 -19.80 -10.84 24.03
CA TYR A 10 -18.80 -10.91 22.98
C TYR A 10 -18.02 -9.61 22.85
N VAL A 11 -16.72 -9.75 22.55
CA VAL A 11 -15.82 -8.63 22.30
C VAL A 11 -16.29 -7.87 21.06
N VAL A 12 -16.34 -6.55 21.16
CA VAL A 12 -16.63 -5.64 20.04
C VAL A 12 -15.66 -5.93 18.90
N SER A 13 -16.13 -5.88 17.64
CA SER A 13 -15.38 -6.23 16.41
C SER A 13 -15.08 -7.73 16.16
N SER A 14 -15.59 -8.64 16.99
CA SER A 14 -15.48 -10.08 16.74
C SER A 14 -16.53 -10.62 15.76
N ASP A 15 -16.20 -11.70 15.04
CA ASP A 15 -17.16 -12.39 14.15
C ASP A 15 -18.43 -12.83 14.89
N ALA A 16 -18.28 -13.24 16.16
CA ALA A 16 -19.39 -13.67 17.01
C ALA A 16 -20.40 -12.52 17.26
N VAL A 17 -19.91 -11.33 17.60
CA VAL A 17 -20.78 -10.16 17.81
C VAL A 17 -21.36 -9.65 16.49
N ASN A 18 -20.59 -9.71 15.39
CA ASN A 18 -21.06 -9.30 14.06
C ASN A 18 -22.22 -10.16 13.55
N ARG A 19 -22.15 -11.47 13.79
CA ARG A 19 -23.24 -12.41 13.50
C ARG A 19 -24.44 -12.17 14.39
N GLN A 20 -24.23 -11.93 15.69
CA GLN A 20 -25.31 -11.59 16.61
C GLN A 20 -26.04 -10.31 16.20
N ILE A 21 -25.29 -9.29 15.75
CA ILE A 21 -25.84 -8.03 15.20
C ILE A 21 -26.70 -8.29 13.96
N GLU A 22 -26.25 -9.16 13.05
CA GLU A 22 -27.01 -9.56 11.86
C GLU A 22 -28.32 -10.27 12.22
N GLU A 23 -28.27 -11.25 13.11
CA GLU A 23 -29.44 -12.02 13.55
C GLU A 23 -30.45 -11.11 14.27
N LEU A 24 -29.98 -10.24 15.16
CA LEU A 24 -30.82 -9.24 15.85
C LEU A 24 -31.39 -8.21 14.89
N GLY A 25 -30.60 -7.73 13.92
CA GLY A 25 -31.04 -6.78 12.91
C GLY A 25 -32.11 -7.36 11.99
N ALA A 26 -31.95 -8.62 11.57
CA ALA A 26 -32.93 -9.34 10.76
C ALA A 26 -34.24 -9.57 11.53
N ALA A 27 -34.15 -10.02 12.79
CA ALA A 27 -35.30 -10.18 13.67
C ALA A 27 -36.02 -8.84 13.88
N LEU A 28 -35.29 -7.77 14.21
CA LEU A 28 -35.85 -6.43 14.42
C LEU A 28 -36.59 -5.91 13.18
N LYS A 29 -35.97 -6.02 11.99
CA LYS A 29 -36.58 -5.58 10.72
C LYS A 29 -37.83 -6.39 10.35
N SER A 30 -37.92 -7.65 10.77
CA SER A 30 -39.11 -8.49 10.55
C SER A 30 -40.34 -8.01 11.31
N PHE A 31 -40.15 -7.44 12.51
CA PHE A 31 -41.24 -6.89 13.33
C PHE A 31 -41.45 -5.39 13.10
N HIS A 32 -40.38 -4.64 12.86
CA HIS A 32 -40.40 -3.20 12.71
C HIS A 32 -39.45 -2.76 11.58
N PRO A 33 -39.98 -2.43 10.38
CA PRO A 33 -39.15 -2.04 9.23
C PRO A 33 -38.24 -0.82 9.47
N GLN A 34 -38.64 0.06 10.39
CA GLN A 34 -37.88 1.25 10.80
C GLN A 34 -37.09 1.06 12.11
N GLY A 35 -37.03 -0.16 12.63
CA GLY A 35 -36.26 -0.46 13.84
C GLY A 35 -34.76 -0.27 13.58
N MET A 36 -34.08 0.44 14.49
CA MET A 36 -32.64 0.69 14.43
C MET A 36 -31.92 -0.05 15.56
N LEU A 37 -30.82 -0.70 15.22
CA LEU A 37 -29.90 -1.29 16.19
C LEU A 37 -28.76 -0.28 16.42
N ILE A 38 -28.59 0.17 17.66
CA ILE A 38 -27.61 1.20 18.03
C ILE A 38 -26.79 0.71 19.24
N GLY A 39 -25.52 1.11 19.31
CA GLY A 39 -24.60 0.73 20.38
C GLY A 39 -23.16 0.65 19.88
N GLU A 40 -22.21 0.35 20.77
CA GLU A 40 -20.78 0.27 20.43
C GLU A 40 -20.50 -0.80 19.38
N ALA A 41 -21.08 -1.99 19.53
CA ALA A 41 -20.85 -3.10 18.60
C ALA A 41 -21.48 -2.88 17.19
N PRO A 42 -22.76 -2.47 17.06
CA PRO A 42 -23.32 -2.10 15.75
C PRO A 42 -22.58 -0.94 15.09
N CYS A 43 -22.23 0.10 15.86
CA CYS A 43 -21.50 1.26 15.34
C CYS A 43 -20.09 0.88 14.86
N THR A 44 -19.40 -0.01 15.59
CA THR A 44 -18.07 -0.50 15.19
C THR A 44 -18.17 -1.37 13.94
N LYS A 45 -19.20 -2.22 13.81
CA LYS A 45 -19.45 -3.00 12.60
C LYS A 45 -19.73 -2.11 11.40
N ASP A 46 -20.65 -1.15 11.53
CA ASP A 46 -20.98 -0.18 10.47
C ASP A 46 -19.74 0.61 10.06
N LEU A 47 -18.91 1.02 11.03
CA LEU A 47 -17.64 1.69 10.77
C LEU A 47 -16.70 0.81 9.95
N ILE A 48 -16.52 -0.47 10.32
CA ILE A 48 -15.66 -1.42 9.57
C ILE A 48 -16.17 -1.61 8.15
N GLU A 49 -17.47 -1.88 7.97
CA GLU A 49 -18.05 -2.15 6.64
C GLU A 49 -17.98 -0.93 5.71
N CYS A 50 -18.32 0.26 6.21
CA CYS A 50 -18.19 1.50 5.43
C CYS A 50 -16.74 1.75 5.05
N THR A 51 -15.83 1.54 6.01
CA THR A 51 -14.41 1.75 5.84
C THR A 51 -13.80 0.79 4.81
N ASP A 52 -14.15 -0.50 4.84
CA ASP A 52 -13.70 -1.49 3.85
C ASP A 52 -14.20 -1.19 2.43
N HIS A 53 -15.44 -0.70 2.30
CA HIS A 53 -15.98 -0.26 1.03
C HIS A 53 -15.20 0.94 0.48
N ASP A 54 -15.03 1.98 1.32
CA ASP A 54 -14.26 3.17 0.96
C ASP A 54 -12.81 2.80 0.59
N PHE A 55 -12.21 1.83 1.27
CA PHE A 55 -10.85 1.36 0.96
C PHE A 55 -10.73 0.69 -0.39
N THR A 56 -11.71 -0.15 -0.75
CA THR A 56 -11.70 -0.79 -2.06
C THR A 56 -11.78 0.24 -3.17
N VAL A 57 -12.64 1.26 -2.99
CA VAL A 57 -12.81 2.36 -3.95
C VAL A 57 -11.56 3.24 -4.01
N VAL A 58 -11.03 3.67 -2.87
CA VAL A 58 -9.83 4.53 -2.79
C VAL A 58 -8.60 3.81 -3.34
N SER A 59 -8.41 2.53 -3.05
CA SER A 59 -7.31 1.74 -3.58
C SER A 59 -7.38 1.65 -5.10
N LEU A 60 -8.55 1.34 -5.66
CA LEU A 60 -8.76 1.27 -7.11
C LEU A 60 -8.48 2.61 -7.80
N ILE A 61 -9.01 3.71 -7.25
CA ILE A 61 -8.79 5.06 -7.78
C ILE A 61 -7.30 5.43 -7.68
N SER A 62 -6.65 5.11 -6.55
CA SER A 62 -5.23 5.40 -6.33
C SER A 62 -4.36 4.67 -7.34
N ILE A 63 -4.55 3.35 -7.50
CA ILE A 63 -3.82 2.54 -8.49
C ILE A 63 -3.97 3.13 -9.90
N LEU A 64 -5.20 3.51 -10.28
CA LEU A 64 -5.47 4.10 -11.59
C LEU A 64 -4.82 5.48 -11.75
N ALA A 65 -4.83 6.32 -10.71
CA ALA A 65 -4.16 7.61 -10.69
C ALA A 65 -2.63 7.48 -10.79
N ILE A 66 -2.02 6.59 -10.00
CA ILE A 66 -0.58 6.30 -10.04
C ILE A 66 -0.18 5.78 -11.42
N PHE A 67 -0.98 4.87 -11.97
CA PHE A 67 -0.75 4.34 -13.32
C PHE A 67 -0.69 5.48 -14.35
N LEU A 68 -1.65 6.42 -14.31
CA LEU A 68 -1.68 7.58 -15.19
C LEU A 68 -0.50 8.52 -14.98
N ILE A 69 -0.17 8.84 -13.72
CA ILE A 69 0.96 9.72 -13.38
C ILE A 69 2.27 9.12 -13.87
N ILE A 70 2.53 7.84 -13.58
CA ILE A 70 3.75 7.15 -14.02
C ILE A 70 3.79 7.05 -15.55
N ALA A 71 2.67 6.78 -16.21
CA ALA A 71 2.61 6.73 -17.67
C ALA A 71 2.98 8.08 -18.29
N LEU A 72 2.54 9.18 -17.68
CA LEU A 72 2.87 10.54 -18.10
C LEU A 72 4.34 10.89 -17.85
N VAL A 73 4.84 10.61 -16.64
CA VAL A 73 6.21 10.94 -16.20
C VAL A 73 7.25 10.12 -16.97
N LEU A 74 7.04 8.81 -17.10
CA LEU A 74 8.00 7.93 -17.75
C LEU A 74 7.79 7.82 -19.27
N ARG A 75 6.68 8.34 -19.79
CA ARG A 75 6.28 8.28 -21.21
C ARG A 75 6.32 6.84 -21.76
N SER A 76 5.85 5.90 -20.95
CA SER A 76 5.87 4.45 -21.21
C SER A 76 4.61 3.80 -20.67
N TRP A 77 4.10 2.79 -21.37
CA TRP A 77 2.91 2.03 -20.95
C TRP A 77 3.25 0.78 -20.12
N THR A 78 4.45 0.22 -20.28
CA THR A 78 4.84 -1.01 -19.56
C THR A 78 5.46 -0.72 -18.20
N LEU A 79 6.18 0.40 -18.06
CA LEU A 79 6.78 0.80 -16.78
C LEU A 79 5.73 0.99 -15.66
N PRO A 80 4.58 1.66 -15.89
CA PRO A 80 3.52 1.76 -14.88
C PRO A 80 3.05 0.40 -14.36
N VAL A 81 2.86 -0.60 -15.23
CA VAL A 81 2.42 -1.94 -14.82
C VAL A 81 3.45 -2.61 -13.91
N ILE A 82 4.74 -2.56 -14.29
CA ILE A 82 5.83 -3.14 -13.51
C ILE A 82 5.92 -2.45 -12.14
N LEU A 83 5.86 -1.12 -12.14
CA LEU A 83 5.97 -0.31 -10.93
C LEU A 83 4.82 -0.60 -9.96
N VAL A 84 3.57 -0.58 -10.43
CA VAL A 84 2.40 -0.93 -9.63
C VAL A 84 2.52 -2.35 -9.06
N ALA A 85 2.91 -3.34 -9.88
CA ALA A 85 3.08 -4.71 -9.41
C ALA A 85 4.12 -4.84 -8.28
N VAL A 86 5.22 -4.08 -8.37
CA VAL A 86 6.26 -4.04 -7.33
C VAL A 86 5.77 -3.35 -6.05
N ILE A 87 5.00 -2.27 -6.19
CA ILE A 87 4.44 -1.54 -5.05
C ILE A 87 3.43 -2.41 -4.30
N GLU A 88 2.50 -3.03 -5.03
CA GLU A 88 1.52 -3.96 -4.45
C GLU A 88 2.20 -5.15 -3.78
N PHE A 89 3.29 -5.66 -4.37
CA PHE A 89 4.08 -6.71 -3.74
C PHE A 89 4.74 -6.25 -2.43
N ALA A 90 5.24 -5.01 -2.34
CA ALA A 90 5.79 -4.46 -1.10
C ALA A 90 4.72 -4.30 -0.01
N ILE A 91 3.52 -3.86 -0.39
CA ILE A 91 2.38 -3.75 0.52
C ILE A 91 1.95 -5.14 1.02
N PHE A 92 1.85 -6.11 0.10
CA PHE A 92 1.50 -7.49 0.43
C PHE A 92 2.50 -8.10 1.42
N LEU A 93 3.80 -7.92 1.21
CA LEU A 93 4.83 -8.39 2.16
C LEU A 93 4.70 -7.73 3.53
N ASN A 94 4.40 -6.44 3.59
CA ASN A 94 4.18 -5.74 4.86
C ASN A 94 2.95 -6.29 5.61
N LEU A 95 1.84 -6.52 4.90
CA LEU A 95 0.59 -7.06 5.45
C LEU A 95 0.64 -8.55 5.83
N CYS A 96 1.54 -9.32 5.22
CA CYS A 96 1.76 -10.71 5.62
C CYS A 96 2.22 -10.83 7.09
N ILE A 97 3.07 -9.92 7.55
CA ILE A 97 3.61 -9.95 8.92
C ILE A 97 2.49 -9.86 9.98
N PRO A 98 1.62 -8.82 10.02
CA PRO A 98 0.54 -8.74 11.00
C PRO A 98 -0.45 -9.90 10.90
N TYR A 99 -0.69 -10.42 9.69
CA TYR A 99 -1.52 -11.59 9.46
C TYR A 99 -0.95 -12.84 10.15
N TYR A 100 0.34 -13.12 9.98
CA TYR A 100 1.00 -14.25 10.66
C TYR A 100 1.15 -14.05 12.16
N THR A 101 1.39 -12.82 12.62
CA THR A 101 1.51 -12.51 14.05
C THR A 101 0.15 -12.38 14.75
N LYS A 102 -0.97 -12.53 14.03
CA LYS A 102 -2.35 -12.33 14.53
C LYS A 102 -2.56 -10.99 15.25
N VAL A 103 -1.85 -9.96 14.80
CA VAL A 103 -1.99 -8.61 15.37
C VAL A 103 -3.21 -7.99 14.75
N GLN A 104 -4.17 -7.57 15.58
CA GLN A 104 -5.33 -6.82 15.11
C GLN A 104 -4.86 -5.47 14.59
N LEU A 105 -5.15 -5.21 13.32
CA LEU A 105 -4.86 -3.93 12.70
C LEU A 105 -6.01 -2.96 13.00
N PRO A 106 -5.72 -1.76 13.54
CA PRO A 106 -6.67 -0.67 13.59
C PRO A 106 -7.32 -0.41 12.22
N PHE A 107 -8.59 -0.03 12.20
CA PHE A 107 -9.33 0.26 10.96
C PHE A 107 -8.62 1.31 10.08
N VAL A 108 -7.88 2.24 10.68
CA VAL A 108 -7.09 3.27 9.96
C VAL A 108 -5.83 2.74 9.26
N ALA A 109 -5.42 1.50 9.53
CA ALA A 109 -4.19 0.91 9.00
C ALA A 109 -4.13 0.91 7.47
N SER A 110 -5.23 0.53 6.83
CA SER A 110 -5.29 0.45 5.38
C SER A 110 -5.11 1.81 4.72
N ILE A 111 -5.71 2.89 5.28
CA ILE A 111 -5.51 4.26 4.77
C ILE A 111 -4.04 4.63 4.82
N LEU A 112 -3.37 4.36 5.94
CA LEU A 112 -1.98 4.73 6.14
C LEU A 112 -1.05 3.97 5.18
N ILE A 113 -1.34 2.70 4.91
CA ILE A 113 -0.61 1.91 3.91
C ILE A 113 -0.86 2.49 2.50
N SER A 114 -2.12 2.69 2.12
CA SER A 114 -2.48 3.17 0.78
C SER A 114 -2.04 4.60 0.49
N THR A 115 -1.89 5.45 1.50
CA THR A 115 -1.46 6.84 1.32
C THR A 115 0.04 7.01 1.52
N ILE A 116 0.58 6.49 2.63
CA ILE A 116 1.96 6.78 3.03
C ILE A 116 2.94 5.75 2.48
N GLN A 117 2.68 4.46 2.71
CA GLN A 117 3.59 3.41 2.23
C GLN A 117 3.61 3.38 0.71
N LEU A 118 2.43 3.41 0.08
CA LEU A 118 2.31 3.49 -1.38
C LEU A 118 3.09 4.69 -1.92
N GLY A 119 2.85 5.89 -1.35
CA GLY A 119 3.46 7.13 -1.85
C GLY A 119 4.98 7.11 -1.79
N ALA A 120 5.54 6.71 -0.64
CA ALA A 120 6.99 6.56 -0.49
C ALA A 120 7.57 5.52 -1.47
N THR A 121 6.86 4.40 -1.69
CA THR A 121 7.32 3.35 -2.62
C THR A 121 7.30 3.83 -4.06
N VAL A 122 6.26 4.59 -4.46
CA VAL A 122 6.17 5.22 -5.79
C VAL A 122 7.37 6.13 -6.03
N ASP A 123 7.70 7.01 -5.08
CA ASP A 123 8.82 7.94 -5.22
C ASP A 123 10.15 7.21 -5.40
N TYR A 124 10.41 6.17 -4.60
CA TYR A 124 11.63 5.35 -4.71
C TYR A 124 11.69 4.65 -6.07
N ALA A 125 10.57 4.11 -6.52
CA ALA A 125 10.49 3.36 -7.75
C ALA A 125 10.61 4.26 -9.00
N ILE A 126 10.05 5.47 -8.96
CA ILE A 126 10.23 6.50 -10.00
C ILE A 126 11.69 6.95 -10.07
N LEU A 127 12.32 7.24 -8.93
CA LEU A 127 13.72 7.66 -8.88
C LEU A 127 14.62 6.61 -9.53
N MET A 128 14.48 5.35 -9.10
CA MET A 128 15.25 4.22 -9.59
C MET A 128 15.05 4.00 -11.10
N THR A 129 13.80 4.03 -11.56
CA THR A 129 13.47 3.82 -12.98
C THR A 129 13.96 4.98 -13.85
N THR A 130 13.92 6.21 -13.33
CA THR A 130 14.43 7.39 -14.04
C THR A 130 15.94 7.28 -14.25
N ARG A 131 16.69 6.85 -13.23
CA ARG A 131 18.14 6.62 -13.35
C ARG A 131 18.48 5.49 -14.32
N TYR A 132 17.71 4.40 -14.30
CA TYR A 132 17.84 3.31 -15.28
C TYR A 132 17.63 3.82 -16.71
N LYS A 133 16.57 4.59 -16.93
CA LYS A 133 16.25 5.16 -18.25
C LYS A 133 17.34 6.11 -18.74
N GLN A 134 17.90 6.93 -17.84
CA GLN A 134 19.04 7.78 -18.14
C GLN A 134 20.27 6.95 -18.54
N GLY A 135 20.59 5.88 -17.82
CA GLY A 135 21.68 4.97 -18.18
C GLY A 135 21.51 4.31 -19.55
N ARG A 136 20.27 3.93 -19.93
CA ARG A 136 19.99 3.40 -21.27
C ARG A 136 20.10 4.47 -22.36
N LEU A 137 19.69 5.71 -22.09
CA LEU A 137 19.84 6.85 -23.00
C LEU A 137 21.31 7.23 -23.23
N GLU A 138 22.15 7.03 -22.21
CA GLU A 138 23.62 7.18 -22.30
C GLU A 138 24.31 6.04 -23.08
N GLY A 139 23.55 5.04 -23.56
CA GLY A 139 24.08 3.94 -24.37
C GLY A 139 24.65 2.78 -23.55
N ARG A 140 24.43 2.74 -22.23
CA ARG A 140 24.86 1.61 -21.40
C ARG A 140 24.06 0.36 -21.75
N ASP A 141 24.70 -0.80 -21.61
CA ASP A 141 24.04 -2.09 -21.74
C ASP A 141 22.96 -2.27 -20.64
N ARG A 142 22.09 -3.26 -20.82
CA ARG A 142 21.00 -3.51 -19.86
C ARG A 142 21.50 -3.70 -18.42
N VAL A 143 22.64 -4.39 -18.24
CA VAL A 143 23.17 -4.68 -16.90
C VAL A 143 23.83 -3.44 -16.32
N GLY A 144 24.64 -2.72 -17.10
CA GLY A 144 25.30 -1.48 -16.70
C GLY A 144 24.33 -0.32 -16.42
N ALA A 145 23.20 -0.27 -17.12
CA ALA A 145 22.15 0.72 -16.83
C ALA A 145 21.44 0.42 -15.50
N VAL A 146 21.10 -0.84 -15.23
CA VAL A 146 20.46 -1.25 -13.97
C VAL A 146 21.43 -1.11 -12.80
N SER A 147 22.67 -1.58 -12.92
CA SER A 147 23.68 -1.47 -11.85
C SER A 147 24.02 0.00 -11.55
N GLY A 148 24.16 0.84 -12.58
CA GLY A 148 24.36 2.28 -12.42
C GLY A 148 23.16 2.97 -11.77
N ALA A 149 21.94 2.53 -12.08
CA ALA A 149 20.73 3.03 -11.42
C ALA A 149 20.70 2.66 -9.94
N VAL A 150 21.03 1.41 -9.58
CA VAL A 150 21.11 0.96 -8.19
C VAL A 150 22.15 1.81 -7.46
N ALA A 151 23.37 1.90 -8.00
CA ALA A 151 24.46 2.61 -7.35
C ALA A 151 24.15 4.11 -7.10
N SER A 152 23.46 4.76 -8.04
CA SER A 152 23.10 6.18 -7.92
C SER A 152 21.85 6.44 -7.07
N SER A 153 20.91 5.50 -7.01
CA SER A 153 19.62 5.68 -6.31
C SER A 153 19.61 5.06 -4.91
N ALA A 154 20.42 4.03 -4.66
CA ALA A 154 20.39 3.27 -3.42
C ALA A 154 20.66 4.14 -2.21
N GLN A 155 21.65 5.03 -2.27
CA GLN A 155 21.94 5.94 -1.16
C GLN A 155 20.76 6.86 -0.86
N SER A 156 20.14 7.47 -1.87
CA SER A 156 18.98 8.34 -1.68
C SER A 156 17.76 7.60 -1.12
N ILE A 157 17.49 6.40 -1.63
CA ILE A 157 16.37 5.56 -1.17
C ILE A 157 16.61 5.08 0.26
N LEU A 158 17.82 4.61 0.58
CA LEU A 158 18.18 4.16 1.93
C LEU A 158 18.11 5.30 2.94
N VAL A 159 18.66 6.47 2.63
CA VAL A 159 18.63 7.63 3.54
C VAL A 159 17.19 8.08 3.77
N SER A 160 16.37 8.16 2.73
CA SER A 160 14.96 8.52 2.86
C SER A 160 14.19 7.48 3.68
N GLY A 161 14.32 6.20 3.37
CA GLY A 161 13.59 5.13 4.04
C GLY A 161 14.04 4.92 5.49
N MET A 162 15.33 5.03 5.78
CA MET A 162 15.86 4.97 7.15
C MET A 162 15.46 6.21 7.97
N GLY A 163 15.46 7.40 7.36
CA GLY A 163 14.95 8.61 8.00
C GLY A 163 13.46 8.48 8.34
N PHE A 164 12.68 7.92 7.41
CA PHE A 164 11.26 7.68 7.62
C PHE A 164 10.98 6.60 8.68
N PHE A 165 11.77 5.53 8.68
CA PHE A 165 11.76 4.51 9.74
C PHE A 165 12.09 5.11 11.11
N ALA A 166 13.17 5.91 11.21
CA ALA A 166 13.58 6.54 12.46
C ALA A 166 12.51 7.50 12.99
N ALA A 167 11.89 8.29 12.10
CA ALA A 167 10.81 9.21 12.47
C ALA A 167 9.57 8.47 12.98
N THR A 168 9.14 7.42 12.27
CA THR A 168 7.95 6.65 12.63
C THR A 168 8.14 5.87 13.94
N ILE A 169 9.30 5.23 14.14
CA ILE A 169 9.62 4.58 15.42
C ILE A 169 9.74 5.60 16.55
N GLY A 170 10.36 6.77 16.30
CA GLY A 170 10.46 7.83 17.31
C GLY A 170 9.11 8.28 17.83
N VAL A 171 8.14 8.49 16.93
CA VAL A 171 6.75 8.81 17.31
C VAL A 171 6.07 7.63 18.00
N GLY A 172 6.27 6.41 17.50
CA GLY A 172 5.66 5.20 18.05
C GLY A 172 6.10 4.88 19.48
N LEU A 173 7.33 5.23 19.86
CA LEU A 173 7.86 5.06 21.22
C LEU A 173 7.41 6.17 22.17
N TYR A 174 7.18 7.38 21.66
CA TYR A 174 6.72 8.51 22.47
C TYR A 174 5.20 8.53 22.67
N ALA A 175 4.45 7.92 21.75
CA ALA A 175 3.00 7.91 21.80
C ALA A 175 2.46 7.01 22.92
N ASN A 176 1.67 7.59 23.83
CA ASN A 176 0.96 6.85 24.88
C ASN A 176 -0.36 6.19 24.39
N VAL A 177 -0.68 6.31 23.10
CA VAL A 177 -1.92 5.77 22.51
C VAL A 177 -1.57 4.55 21.68
N ASP A 178 -2.12 3.38 22.05
CA ASP A 178 -1.82 2.08 21.41
C ASP A 178 -2.06 2.09 19.90
N ILE A 179 -3.12 2.76 19.45
CA ILE A 179 -3.44 2.89 18.02
C ILE A 179 -2.29 3.61 17.30
N ILE A 180 -1.76 4.71 17.86
CA ILE A 180 -0.67 5.47 17.24
C ILE A 180 0.61 4.63 17.20
N SER A 181 0.96 3.96 18.30
CA SER A 181 2.16 3.12 18.37
C SER A 181 2.10 1.95 17.36
N SER A 182 0.96 1.28 17.27
CA SER A 182 0.73 0.17 16.33
C SER A 182 0.84 0.64 14.87
N MET A 183 0.26 1.80 14.54
CA MET A 183 0.34 2.40 13.21
C MET A 183 1.74 2.85 12.83
N CYS A 184 2.45 3.50 13.76
CA CYS A 184 3.84 3.87 13.56
C CYS A 184 4.72 2.64 13.31
N SER A 185 4.53 1.55 14.06
CA SER A 185 5.24 0.28 13.86
C SER A 185 4.91 -0.37 12.51
N LEU A 186 3.66 -0.31 12.06
CA LEU A 186 3.23 -0.83 10.76
C LEU A 186 3.86 -0.07 9.59
N ILE A 187 3.86 1.26 9.66
CA ILE A 187 4.44 2.12 8.63
C ILE A 187 5.98 2.00 8.63
N ALA A 188 6.61 1.92 9.79
CA ALA A 188 8.05 1.72 9.92
C ALA A 188 8.49 0.43 9.21
N ARG A 189 7.76 -0.67 9.42
CA ARG A 189 7.98 -1.93 8.70
C ARG A 189 7.71 -1.79 7.21
N GLY A 190 6.63 -1.10 6.83
CA GLY A 190 6.29 -0.80 5.45
C GLY A 190 7.40 -0.06 4.72
N ALA A 191 8.00 0.95 5.35
CA ALA A 191 9.12 1.71 4.80
C ALA A 191 10.34 0.82 4.49
N LEU A 192 10.72 -0.04 5.44
CA LEU A 192 11.83 -0.97 5.24
C LEU A 192 11.52 -2.00 4.15
N CYS A 193 10.31 -2.56 4.14
CA CYS A 193 9.87 -3.49 3.10
C CYS A 193 9.92 -2.82 1.72
N SER A 194 9.41 -1.60 1.60
CA SER A 194 9.43 -0.83 0.35
C SER A 194 10.85 -0.56 -0.14
N VAL A 195 11.77 -0.16 0.75
CA VAL A 195 13.19 0.02 0.40
C VAL A 195 13.80 -1.28 -0.12
N LEU A 196 13.59 -2.39 0.59
CA LEU A 196 14.13 -3.70 0.17
C LEU A 196 13.56 -4.11 -1.19
N VAL A 197 12.25 -4.04 -1.35
CA VAL A 197 11.58 -4.44 -2.60
C VAL A 197 12.04 -3.56 -3.78
N VAL A 198 12.16 -2.24 -3.60
CA VAL A 198 12.62 -1.35 -4.67
C VAL A 198 14.10 -1.54 -4.99
N LEU A 199 14.95 -1.93 -4.03
CA LEU A 199 16.38 -2.14 -4.27
C LEU A 199 16.72 -3.53 -4.82
N PHE A 200 15.88 -4.55 -4.57
CA PHE A 200 16.17 -5.93 -4.98
C PHE A 200 15.23 -6.44 -6.08
N VAL A 201 13.92 -6.18 -5.96
CA VAL A 201 12.90 -6.73 -6.87
C VAL A 201 12.72 -5.84 -8.11
N LEU A 202 12.68 -4.52 -7.94
CA LEU A 202 12.55 -3.62 -9.09
C LEU A 202 13.71 -3.76 -10.10
N PRO A 203 15.00 -3.83 -9.70
CA PRO A 203 16.10 -3.89 -10.64
C PRO A 203 16.14 -5.21 -11.40
N SER A 204 15.77 -6.31 -10.74
CA SER A 204 15.68 -7.63 -11.38
C SER A 204 14.54 -7.67 -12.41
N LEU A 205 13.38 -7.07 -12.11
CA LEU A 205 12.29 -6.92 -13.08
C LEU A 205 12.65 -6.01 -14.25
N LEU A 206 13.31 -4.86 -14.00
CA LEU A 206 13.79 -3.97 -15.06
C LEU A 206 14.78 -4.69 -16.00
N LEU A 207 15.65 -5.54 -15.45
CA LEU A 207 16.63 -6.31 -16.23
C LEU A 207 15.96 -7.44 -17.03
N ALA A 208 15.00 -8.15 -16.44
CA ALA A 208 14.26 -9.22 -17.10
C ALA A 208 13.36 -8.69 -18.23
N LEU A 209 12.71 -7.54 -18.00
CA LEU A 209 11.75 -6.93 -18.91
C LEU A 209 12.37 -5.84 -19.81
N ASP A 210 13.68 -5.64 -19.79
CA ASP A 210 14.38 -4.62 -20.61
C ASP A 210 13.98 -4.71 -22.10
N LYS A 211 13.87 -5.93 -22.64
CA LYS A 211 13.44 -6.18 -24.02
C LYS A 211 12.03 -5.68 -24.35
N VAL A 212 11.15 -5.64 -23.35
CA VAL A 212 9.77 -5.16 -23.48
C VAL A 212 9.70 -3.65 -23.21
N ILE A 213 10.51 -3.14 -22.26
CA ILE A 213 10.54 -1.73 -21.84
C ILE A 213 11.11 -0.81 -22.93
N VAL A 214 12.18 -1.23 -23.61
CA VAL A 214 12.86 -0.42 -24.63
C VAL A 214 11.94 -0.04 -25.82
N PRO A 215 11.16 -0.95 -26.43
CA PRO A 215 10.27 -0.59 -27.55
C PRO A 215 9.01 0.19 -27.12
N THR A 216 8.52 0.00 -25.89
CA THR A 216 7.28 0.63 -25.40
C THR A 216 7.51 2.01 -24.76
N THR A 217 8.76 2.33 -24.42
CA THR A 217 9.12 3.64 -23.86
C THR A 217 9.45 4.59 -25.00
N ARG A 218 8.68 5.67 -25.14
CA ARG A 218 8.84 6.64 -26.26
C ARG A 218 10.27 7.17 -26.38
N ASP A 219 10.92 7.44 -25.26
CA ASP A 219 12.28 7.99 -25.23
C ASP A 219 13.36 6.96 -25.60
N LEU A 220 13.13 5.67 -25.32
CA LEU A 220 14.06 4.57 -25.63
C LEU A 220 13.79 3.93 -27.00
N ARG A 221 12.64 4.21 -27.63
CA ARG A 221 12.25 3.64 -28.93
C ARG A 221 13.26 3.92 -30.04
N LYS A 222 14.02 5.01 -29.96
CA LYS A 222 15.11 5.34 -30.91
C LYS A 222 16.31 4.37 -30.81
N LEU A 223 16.53 3.76 -29.65
CA LEU A 223 17.55 2.74 -29.44
C LEU A 223 17.09 1.38 -30.01
N ALA A 224 15.79 1.06 -29.90
CA ALA A 224 15.20 -0.16 -30.44
C ALA A 224 15.28 -0.25 -31.98
N MET A 225 15.31 0.89 -32.67
CA MET A 225 15.37 0.97 -34.14
C MET A 225 16.80 0.91 -34.70
N LYS A 226 17.82 0.87 -33.83
CA LYS A 226 19.25 0.93 -34.19
C LYS A 226 20.01 -0.39 -34.00
N GLY A 227 19.38 -1.41 -33.43
CA GLY A 227 19.94 -2.76 -33.27
C GLY A 227 19.09 -3.79 -33.98
#